data_AF-A0A449B0Z7-F1
#
_entry.id   AF-A0A449B0Z7-F1
#
_cell.length_a   1.000
_cell.length_b   1.000
_cell.length_c   1.000
_cell.angle_alpha   90.00
_cell.angle_beta   90.00
_cell.angle_gamma   90.00
#
_symmetry.space_group_name_H-M   'P 1'
#
loop_
_entity.id
_entity.type
_entity.pdbx_description
1 polymer ?
#
loop_
_entity_poly.entity_id
_entity_poly.type
_entity_poly.pdbx_seq_one_letter_code
_entity_poly.pdbx_strand_id
1 'polypeptide(L)' 'MKKDIHPQYHFVEVTCSTCQKSFKFGSVKKQFSVDVCSGCHPVYTGNRSQAKATGRIDKFNKRLEKKAK' A
#
# COMPACT_ATOMS: atom_id res chain seq x y z
N MET A 1 -15.32 -18.02 -22.93
CA MET A 1 -14.74 -19.30 -22.49
C MET A 1 -15.01 -20.35 -23.56
N LYS A 2 -13.97 -20.83 -24.23
CA LYS A 2 -14.10 -22.04 -25.05
C LYS A 2 -14.05 -23.25 -24.12
N LYS A 3 -14.90 -24.26 -24.37
CA LYS A 3 -14.88 -25.53 -23.63
C LYS A 3 -13.44 -26.10 -23.69
N ASP A 4 -12.97 -26.61 -22.55
CA ASP A 4 -11.74 -27.39 -22.36
C ASP A 4 -10.37 -26.69 -22.36
N ILE A 5 -10.27 -25.41 -22.75
CA ILE A 5 -8.97 -24.68 -22.70
C ILE A 5 -8.89 -23.59 -21.63
N HIS A 6 -10.00 -23.27 -20.95
CA HIS A 6 -10.02 -22.23 -19.92
C HIS A 6 -10.12 -22.84 -18.52
N PRO A 7 -9.26 -22.44 -17.56
CA PRO A 7 -9.36 -22.85 -16.18
C PRO A 7 -10.68 -22.37 -15.54
N GLN A 8 -11.17 -23.11 -14.54
CA GLN A 8 -12.37 -22.73 -13.81
C GLN A 8 -12.15 -21.41 -13.05
N TYR A 9 -13.08 -20.48 -13.25
CA TYR A 9 -13.06 -19.17 -12.62
C TYR A 9 -13.94 -19.18 -11.38
N HIS A 10 -13.42 -18.69 -10.26
CA HIS A 10 -14.11 -18.65 -8.98
C HIS A 10 -14.11 -17.22 -8.43
N PHE A 11 -15.19 -16.84 -7.75
CA PHE A 11 -15.20 -15.63 -6.93
C PHE A 11 -14.60 -15.97 -5.56
N VAL A 12 -13.56 -15.23 -5.17
CA VAL A 12 -12.78 -15.45 -3.96
C VAL A 12 -12.79 -14.17 -3.13
N GLU A 13 -13.06 -14.33 -1.84
CA GLU A 13 -12.91 -13.26 -0.87
C GLU A 13 -11.47 -13.24 -0.37
N VAL A 14 -10.77 -12.15 -0.63
CA VAL A 14 -9.38 -11.96 -0.26
C VAL A 14 -9.31 -10.92 0.84
N THR A 15 -8.68 -11.28 1.94
CA THR A 15 -8.37 -10.39 3.04
C THR A 15 -6.96 -9.84 2.88
N CYS A 16 -6.82 -8.53 3.07
CA CYS A 16 -5.51 -7.91 3.11
C CYS A 16 -4.92 -8.00 4.53
N SER A 17 -3.67 -8.44 4.63
CA SER A 17 -2.95 -8.59 5.91
C SER A 17 -2.80 -7.26 6.67
N THR A 18 -2.60 -6.15 5.95
CA THR A 18 -2.23 -4.85 6.53
C THR A 18 -3.43 -3.92 6.78
N CYS A 19 -4.47 -4.00 5.95
CA CYS A 19 -5.66 -3.13 6.02
C CYS A 19 -6.94 -3.85 6.47
N GLN A 20 -6.89 -5.18 6.69
CA GLN A 20 -8.01 -6.07 7.08
C GLN A 20 -9.26 -5.95 6.18
N LYS A 21 -9.12 -5.29 5.03
CA LYS A 21 -10.22 -5.07 4.09
C LYS A 21 -10.43 -6.34 3.28
N SER A 22 -11.68 -6.78 3.21
CA SER A 22 -12.10 -7.88 2.34
C SER A 22 -12.42 -7.36 0.95
N PHE A 23 -11.88 -8.02 -0.07
CA PHE A 23 -12.12 -7.73 -1.47
C PHE A 23 -12.68 -8.97 -2.16
N LYS A 24 -13.66 -8.76 -3.04
CA LYS A 24 -14.17 -9.82 -3.92
C LYS A 24 -13.36 -9.78 -5.21
N PHE A 25 -12.51 -10.78 -5.43
CA PHE A 25 -11.76 -10.96 -6.67
C PHE A 25 -12.26 -12.19 -7.40
N GLY A 26 -12.17 -12.18 -8.72
CA GLY A 26 -12.31 -13.40 -9.48
C GLY A 26 -10.94 -13.97 -9.78
N SER A 27 -10.74 -15.26 -9.47
CA SER A 27 -9.46 -15.95 -9.61
C SER A 27 -9.69 -17.41 -9.94
N VAL A 28 -8.70 -18.02 -10.58
CA VAL A 28 -8.62 -19.47 -10.76
C VAL A 28 -8.15 -20.16 -9.47
N LYS A 29 -7.41 -19.44 -8.62
CA LYS A 29 -6.93 -19.96 -7.33
C LYS A 29 -7.99 -19.76 -6.26
N LYS A 30 -8.29 -20.83 -5.51
CA LYS A 30 -9.39 -20.87 -4.52
C LYS A 30 -9.20 -19.94 -3.32
N GLN A 31 -7.97 -19.67 -2.90
CA GLN A 31 -7.67 -18.79 -1.77
C GLN A 31 -6.26 -18.22 -1.90
N PHE A 32 -6.10 -16.93 -1.61
CA PHE A 32 -4.80 -16.27 -1.48
C PHE A 32 -4.93 -15.05 -0.58
N SER A 33 -3.86 -14.73 0.14
CA SER A 33 -3.74 -13.51 0.95
C SER A 33 -3.00 -12.43 0.17
N VAL A 34 -3.31 -11.16 0.44
CA VAL A 34 -2.64 -10.01 -0.17
C VAL A 34 -2.01 -9.16 0.92
N ASP A 35 -0.74 -8.82 0.79
CA ASP A 35 -0.03 -8.06 1.83
C ASP A 35 -0.30 -6.57 1.75
N VAL A 36 -0.54 -6.02 0.55
CA VAL A 36 -0.79 -4.60 0.36
C VAL A 36 -1.99 -4.36 -0.55
N CYS A 37 -2.98 -3.60 -0.06
CA CYS A 37 -4.21 -3.26 -0.77
C CYS A 37 -4.18 -1.81 -1.26
N SER A 38 -5.09 -1.46 -2.18
CA SER A 38 -5.30 -0.06 -2.62
C SER A 38 -5.60 0.90 -1.46
N GLY A 39 -6.16 0.39 -0.35
CA GLY A 39 -6.40 1.17 0.85
C GLY A 39 -5.18 1.40 1.74
N CYS A 40 -4.07 0.67 1.58
CA CYS A 40 -2.88 0.84 2.43
C CYS A 40 -1.56 1.01 1.68
N HIS A 41 -1.51 0.85 0.36
CA HIS A 41 -0.28 1.19 -0.36
C HIS A 41 -0.02 2.71 -0.27
N PRO A 42 1.18 3.15 0.16
CA PRO A 42 1.51 4.57 0.31
C PRO A 42 1.34 5.42 -0.97
N VAL A 43 1.42 4.77 -2.14
CA VAL A 43 1.14 5.40 -3.44
C VAL A 43 -0.34 5.75 -3.62
N TYR A 44 -1.26 4.92 -3.11
CA TYR A 44 -2.70 5.14 -3.24
C TYR A 44 -3.26 6.03 -2.12
N THR A 45 -2.70 5.97 -0.91
CA THR A 45 -3.13 6.80 0.22
C THR A 45 -2.57 8.21 0.21
N GLY A 46 -1.73 8.56 -0.78
CA GLY A 46 -1.24 9.93 -0.99
C GLY A 46 -0.21 10.42 0.04
N ASN A 47 0.09 9.62 1.08
CA ASN A 47 1.04 9.98 2.13
C ASN A 47 2.50 9.77 1.68
N ARG A 48 2.91 10.51 0.65
CA ARG A 48 4.34 10.69 0.27
C ARG A 48 5.13 11.50 1.32
N SER A 49 4.44 12.10 2.28
CA SER A 49 5.02 12.94 3.34
C SER A 49 5.83 12.17 4.40
N GLN A 50 5.63 10.84 4.53
CA GLN A 50 6.36 10.05 5.54
C GLN A 50 7.79 9.67 5.13
N ALA A 51 8.18 9.92 3.88
CA ALA A 51 9.59 9.94 3.48
C ALA A 51 10.23 11.26 3.95
N LYS A 52 10.28 11.44 5.28
CA LYS A 52 11.09 12.41 6.02
C LYS A 52 11.38 13.70 5.26
N ALA A 53 10.47 14.66 5.36
CA ALA A 53 10.88 16.06 5.31
C ALA A 53 11.69 16.41 6.58
N THR A 54 12.79 15.68 6.86
CA THR A 54 13.89 16.19 7.68
C THR A 54 14.59 17.26 6.83
N GLY A 55 13.85 18.34 6.62
CA GLY A 55 14.05 19.23 5.50
C GLY A 55 15.21 20.18 5.71
N ARG A 56 15.35 21.09 4.73
CA ARG A 56 16.23 22.26 4.86
C ARG A 56 15.88 23.13 6.08
N ILE A 57 14.63 23.10 6.53
CA ILE A 57 14.12 23.88 7.67
C ILE A 57 14.78 23.42 8.99
N ASP A 58 14.85 22.12 9.27
CA ASP A 58 15.55 21.62 10.47
C ASP A 58 17.05 21.94 10.44
N LYS A 59 17.68 21.87 9.26
CA LYS A 59 19.08 22.28 9.08
C LYS A 59 19.28 23.78 9.25
N PHE A 60 18.29 24.59 8.88
CA PHE A 60 18.31 26.04 9.04
C PHE A 60 18.13 26.44 10.51
N ASN A 61 17.16 25.85 11.21
CA ASN A 61 16.92 26.09 12.64
C ASN A 61 18.17 25.74 13.48
N LYS A 62 18.80 24.59 13.21
CA LYS A 62 20.07 24.21 13.87
C LYS A 62 21.23 25.16 13.60
N ARG A 63 21.25 25.89 12.49
CA ARG A 63 22.28 26.91 12.19
C ARG A 63 22.00 28.22 12.92
N LEU A 64 20.73 28.61 13.06
CA LEU A 64 20.34 29.80 13.83
C LEU A 64 20.61 29.62 15.32
N GLU A 65 20.28 28.46 15.88
CA GLU A 65 20.56 28.12 17.29
C GLU A 65 22.07 28.19 17.62
N LYS A 66 22.94 27.80 16.68
CA LYS A 66 24.40 27.90 16.84
C LYS A 66 24.95 29.32 16.70
N LYS A 67 24.21 30.26 16.11
CA LYS A 67 24.63 31.66 15.95
C LYS A 67 24.17 32.57 17.10
N ALA A 68 23.14 32.17 17.83
CA ALA A 68 22.62 32.90 18.98
C ALA A 68 23.39 32.62 20.28
N LYS A 69 24.34 31.68 20.24
CA LYS A 69 25.24 31.32 21.34
C LYS A 69 26.64 31.83 21.02
#